data_AF-A0A6M2E239-F1
#
_entry.id   AF-A0A6M2E239-F1
#
_cell.length_a   1.000
_cell.length_b   1.000
_cell.length_c   1.000
_cell.angle_alpha   90.00
_cell.angle_beta   90.00
_cell.angle_gamma   90.00
#
_symmetry.space_group_name_H-M   'P 1'
#
loop_
_entity.id
_entity.type
_entity.pdbx_description
1 polymer ?
#
loop_
_entity_poly.entity_id
_entity_poly.type
_entity_poly.pdbx_seq_one_letter_code
_entity_poly.pdbx_strand_id
1 'polypeptide(L)'
;MVLESTVVCVDNSEYMRNGDFIPTRLQAQQEAVSLVCHSKTRSNPENNVGLLTLASSEVLATLTTDVGRLLSKLHQVQPKGDINLLTAIRIAHLVLKHRQGKNHKMRIVVFVGSPIETD
;
A
#
# COMPACT_ATOMS: atom_id res chain seq x y z
N MET A 1 -7.21 6.99 19.47
CA MET A 1 -5.85 6.56 19.06
C MET A 1 -5.09 7.77 18.52
N VAL A 2 -3.78 7.68 18.25
CA VAL A 2 -2.97 8.81 17.72
C VAL A 2 -3.24 9.04 16.23
N LEU A 3 -3.22 10.30 15.78
CA LEU A 3 -3.30 10.67 14.35
C LEU A 3 -2.11 10.11 13.57
N GLU A 4 -2.38 9.43 12.46
CA GLU A 4 -1.32 8.88 11.61
C GLU A 4 -1.59 9.06 10.11
N SER A 5 -0.50 9.03 9.35
CA SER A 5 -0.52 8.95 7.89
C SER A 5 0.19 7.66 7.52
N THR A 6 -0.57 6.75 6.93
CA THR A 6 -0.07 5.41 6.57
C THR A 6 0.04 5.31 5.07
N VAL A 7 1.23 5.00 4.55
CA VAL A 7 1.38 4.58 3.16
C VAL A 7 1.41 3.06 3.13
N VAL A 8 0.51 2.47 2.35
CA VAL A 8 0.44 1.03 2.12
C VAL A 8 1.10 0.73 0.78
N CYS A 9 2.17 -0.05 0.82
CA CYS A 9 2.87 -0.53 -0.36
C CYS A 9 2.43 -1.96 -0.66
N VAL A 10 1.90 -2.17 -1.87
CA VAL A 10 1.35 -3.45 -2.33
C VAL A 10 2.33 -4.08 -3.31
N ASP A 11 2.71 -5.33 -3.03
CA ASP A 11 3.45 -6.15 -3.98
C ASP A 11 2.56 -6.53 -5.16
N ASN A 12 3.02 -6.23 -6.38
CA ASN A 12 2.37 -6.62 -7.62
C ASN A 12 3.34 -7.34 -8.56
N SER A 13 4.34 -8.02 -8.02
CA SER A 13 5.27 -8.86 -8.79
C SER A 13 4.59 -10.07 -9.43
N GLU A 14 5.30 -10.74 -10.33
CA GLU A 14 4.81 -11.96 -10.97
C GLU A 14 4.52 -13.10 -9.97
N TYR A 15 5.23 -13.13 -8.84
CA TYR A 15 4.99 -14.07 -7.74
C TYR A 15 3.59 -13.96 -7.12
N MET A 16 2.91 -12.82 -7.31
CA MET A 16 1.55 -12.59 -6.82
C MET A 16 0.47 -13.28 -7.69
N ARG A 17 0.86 -13.86 -8.84
CA ARG A 17 -0.02 -14.75 -9.63
C ARG A 17 -0.19 -16.14 -9.01
N ASN A 18 0.62 -16.47 -8.00
CA ASN A 18 0.56 -17.77 -7.37
C ASN A 18 -0.83 -18.01 -6.74
N GLY A 19 -1.31 -19.25 -6.87
CA GLY A 19 -2.59 -19.71 -6.31
C GLY A 19 -2.43 -20.41 -4.96
N ASP A 20 -1.38 -20.11 -4.20
CA ASP A 20 -1.12 -20.70 -2.89
C ASP A 20 -2.07 -20.17 -1.80
N PHE A 21 -2.71 -19.02 -2.06
CA PHE A 21 -3.84 -18.51 -1.28
C PHE A 21 -5.12 -18.51 -2.12
N ILE A 22 -6.24 -18.88 -1.51
CA ILE A 22 -7.56 -18.89 -2.13
C ILE A 22 -8.12 -17.45 -2.09
N PRO A 23 -8.66 -16.89 -3.19
CA PRO A 23 -8.77 -17.47 -4.54
C PRO A 23 -7.48 -17.30 -5.38
N THR A 24 -6.77 -16.19 -5.19
CA THR A 24 -5.41 -15.94 -5.70
C THR A 24 -4.63 -15.12 -4.68
N ARG A 25 -3.30 -15.21 -4.67
CA ARG A 25 -2.46 -14.44 -3.73
C ARG A 25 -2.68 -12.94 -3.85
N LEU A 26 -2.86 -12.41 -5.07
CA LEU A 26 -3.19 -11.01 -5.30
C LEU A 26 -4.53 -10.60 -4.65
N GLN A 27 -5.59 -11.39 -4.85
CA GLN A 27 -6.90 -11.07 -4.24
C GLN A 27 -6.86 -11.16 -2.72
N ALA A 28 -6.19 -12.18 -2.16
CA ALA A 28 -6.01 -12.29 -0.71
C ALA A 28 -5.26 -11.07 -0.13
N GLN A 29 -4.25 -10.58 -0.85
CA GLN A 29 -3.54 -9.35 -0.46
C GLN A 29 -4.45 -8.12 -0.58
N GLN A 30 -5.30 -8.04 -1.61
CA GLN A 30 -6.25 -6.93 -1.76
C GLN A 30 -7.22 -6.86 -0.57
N GLU A 31 -7.73 -8.00 -0.11
CA GLU A 31 -8.56 -8.08 1.09
C GLU A 31 -7.80 -7.65 2.36
N ALA A 32 -6.55 -8.10 2.51
CA ALA A 32 -5.71 -7.70 3.63
C ALA A 32 -5.47 -6.18 3.66
N VAL A 33 -5.17 -5.56 2.50
CA VAL A 33 -5.00 -4.12 2.38
C VAL A 33 -6.30 -3.39 2.72
N SER A 34 -7.44 -3.87 2.21
CA SER A 34 -8.75 -3.32 2.53
C SER A 34 -9.01 -3.33 4.04
N LEU A 35 -8.71 -4.44 4.71
CA LEU A 35 -8.88 -4.57 6.16
C LEU A 35 -7.98 -3.59 6.93
N VAL A 36 -6.72 -3.41 6.50
CA VAL A 36 -5.81 -2.42 7.08
C VAL A 36 -6.36 -1.01 6.89
N CYS A 37 -6.77 -0.62 5.68
CA CYS A 37 -7.35 0.69 5.39
C CYS A 37 -8.54 0.98 6.30
N HIS A 38 -9.52 0.06 6.36
CA HIS A 38 -10.69 0.21 7.22
C HIS A 38 -10.34 0.25 8.70
N SER A 39 -9.40 -0.57 9.16
CA SER A 39 -8.93 -0.56 10.54
C SER A 39 -8.32 0.81 10.92
N LYS A 40 -7.53 1.40 10.02
CA LYS A 40 -6.95 2.74 10.23
C LYS A 40 -7.98 3.85 10.22
N THR A 41 -8.92 3.85 9.28
CA THR A 41 -10.00 4.86 9.21
C THR A 41 -10.96 4.75 10.39
N ARG A 42 -11.29 3.54 10.86
CA ARG A 42 -12.11 3.35 12.08
C ARG A 42 -11.39 3.78 13.36
N SER A 43 -10.06 3.67 13.39
CA SER A 43 -9.26 4.05 14.56
C SER A 43 -9.29 5.55 14.81
N ASN A 44 -9.24 6.37 13.75
CA ASN A 44 -9.51 7.80 13.77
C ASN A 44 -10.00 8.25 12.37
N PRO A 45 -11.06 9.06 12.27
CA PRO A 45 -11.61 9.50 10.98
C PRO A 45 -10.67 10.43 10.20
N GLU A 46 -9.74 11.11 10.89
CA GLU A 46 -8.73 11.98 10.27
C GLU A 46 -7.48 11.21 9.78
N ASN A 47 -7.43 9.89 9.97
CA ASN A 47 -6.30 9.11 9.47
C ASN A 47 -6.29 9.07 7.95
N ASN A 48 -5.12 9.33 7.38
CA ASN A 48 -4.92 9.31 5.93
C ASN A 48 -4.22 8.03 5.51
N VAL A 49 -4.68 7.45 4.41
CA VAL A 49 -4.06 6.27 3.82
C VAL A 49 -3.67 6.57 2.37
N GLY A 50 -2.46 6.17 1.99
CA GLY A 50 -1.97 6.23 0.62
C GLY A 50 -1.69 4.82 0.08
N LEU A 51 -1.71 4.68 -1.23
CA LEU A 51 -1.48 3.40 -1.92
C LEU A 51 -0.34 3.52 -2.93
N LEU A 52 0.62 2.60 -2.85
CA LEU A 52 1.80 2.52 -3.70
C LEU A 52 2.01 1.09 -4.19
N THR A 53 2.46 0.89 -5.43
CA THR A 53 2.84 -0.43 -5.98
C THR A 53 4.35 -0.65 -5.88
N LEU A 54 4.79 -1.86 -5.53
CA LEU A 54 6.22 -2.15 -5.40
C LEU A 54 6.93 -2.42 -6.73
N ALA A 55 6.26 -3.05 -7.70
CA ALA A 55 6.93 -3.43 -8.94
C ALA A 55 7.13 -2.22 -9.87
N SER A 56 6.10 -1.40 -10.08
CA SER A 56 6.24 -0.15 -10.84
C SER A 56 6.73 1.03 -9.99
N SER A 57 6.77 0.89 -8.65
CA SER A 57 7.13 1.98 -7.74
C SER A 57 6.26 3.25 -7.93
N GLU A 58 5.01 3.07 -8.37
CA GLU A 58 4.09 4.17 -8.69
C GLU A 58 3.10 4.44 -7.56
N VAL A 59 2.75 5.72 -7.39
CA VAL A 59 1.73 6.15 -6.43
C VAL A 59 0.36 6.06 -7.10
N LEU A 60 -0.42 5.03 -6.75
CA LEU A 60 -1.77 4.84 -7.29
C LEU A 60 -2.78 5.82 -6.66
N ALA A 61 -2.60 6.11 -5.38
CA ALA A 61 -3.41 7.05 -4.63
C ALA A 61 -2.55 7.77 -3.60
N THR A 62 -2.66 9.10 -3.59
CA THR A 62 -2.08 9.94 -2.56
C THR A 62 -2.81 9.76 -1.22
N LEU A 63 -2.29 10.40 -0.17
CA LEU A 63 -2.90 10.39 1.15
C LEU A 63 -4.35 10.90 1.09
N THR A 64 -5.30 10.02 1.36
CA THR A 64 -6.73 10.31 1.36
C THR A 64 -7.44 9.60 2.51
N THR A 65 -8.56 10.15 2.95
CA THR A 65 -9.50 9.51 3.89
C THR A 65 -10.52 8.63 3.16
N ASP A 66 -10.65 8.78 1.83
CA ASP A 66 -11.62 8.04 1.02
C ASP A 66 -11.12 6.63 0.69
N VAL A 67 -11.63 5.66 1.44
CA VAL A 67 -11.34 4.23 1.24
C VAL A 67 -11.88 3.72 -0.10
N GLY A 68 -12.99 4.26 -0.62
CA GLY A 68 -13.59 3.81 -1.87
C GLY A 68 -12.67 4.04 -3.08
N ARG A 69 -12.01 5.21 -3.12
CA ARG A 69 -11.00 5.53 -4.14
C ARG A 69 -9.78 4.60 -4.07
N LEU A 70 -9.33 4.26 -2.86
CA LEU A 70 -8.22 3.33 -2.64
C LEU A 70 -8.56 1.93 -3.18
N LEU A 71 -9.72 1.40 -2.82
CA LEU A 71 -10.16 0.06 -3.25
C LEU A 71 -10.36 -0.03 -4.76
N SER A 72 -10.92 1.01 -5.36
CA SER A 72 -11.12 1.06 -6.82
C SER A 72 -9.79 0.98 -7.57
N LYS A 73 -8.75 1.64 -7.06
CA LYS A 73 -7.39 1.58 -7.63
C LYS A 73 -6.69 0.26 -7.35
N LEU A 74 -6.89 -0.28 -6.17
CA LEU A 74 -6.36 -1.57 -5.75
C LEU A 74 -6.84 -2.72 -6.64
N HIS A 75 -8.13 -2.75 -7.00
CA HIS A 75 -8.69 -3.77 -7.91
C HIS A 75 -8.17 -3.66 -9.35
N GLN A 76 -7.65 -2.50 -9.77
CA GLN A 76 -7.06 -2.30 -11.09
C GLN A 76 -5.61 -2.80 -11.17
N VAL A 77 -5.00 -3.14 -10.03
CA VAL A 77 -3.62 -3.61 -9.99
C VAL A 77 -3.51 -4.97 -10.64
N GLN A 78 -2.61 -5.08 -11.60
CA GLN A 78 -2.25 -6.34 -12.23
C GLN A 78 -0.83 -6.76 -11.83
N PRO A 79 -0.58 -8.08 -11.74
CA PRO A 79 0.74 -8.59 -11.41
C PRO A 79 1.67 -8.46 -12.62
N LYS A 80 2.78 -7.76 -12.47
CA LYS A 80 3.76 -7.45 -13.51
C LYS A 80 5.16 -7.21 -12.91
N GLY A 81 6.18 -7.84 -13.52
CA GLY A 81 7.60 -7.56 -13.26
C GLY A 81 8.07 -7.94 -11.85
N ASP A 82 9.18 -7.33 -11.45
CA ASP A 82 9.89 -7.60 -10.19
C ASP A 82 9.76 -6.45 -9.20
N ILE A 83 9.97 -6.73 -7.92
CA ILE A 83 9.84 -5.72 -6.86
C ILE A 83 11.07 -4.82 -6.75
N ASN A 84 10.83 -3.51 -6.58
CA ASN A 84 11.87 -2.54 -6.27
C ASN A 84 11.65 -1.93 -4.88
N LEU A 85 12.01 -2.67 -3.83
CA LEU A 85 11.72 -2.30 -2.45
C LEU A 85 12.37 -0.95 -2.03
N LEU A 86 13.65 -0.75 -2.38
CA LEU A 86 14.40 0.46 -1.99
C LEU A 86 13.75 1.73 -2.58
N THR A 87 13.43 1.68 -3.88
CA THR A 87 12.79 2.79 -4.61
C THR A 87 11.40 3.06 -4.05
N ALA A 88 10.60 2.01 -3.84
CA ALA A 88 9.27 2.14 -3.27
C ALA A 88 9.27 2.78 -1.87
N ILE A 89 10.21 2.41 -0.99
CA ILE A 89 10.33 3.01 0.35
C ILE A 89 10.71 4.50 0.25
N ARG A 90 11.63 4.86 -0.65
CA ARG A 90 12.01 6.27 -0.87
C ARG A 90 10.82 7.11 -1.34
N ILE A 91 10.04 6.59 -2.27
CA ILE A 91 8.84 7.26 -2.79
C ILE A 91 7.76 7.33 -1.71
N ALA A 92 7.53 6.26 -0.95
CA ALA A 92 6.59 6.26 0.18
C ALA A 92 6.95 7.32 1.22
N HIS A 93 8.24 7.48 1.53
CA HIS A 93 8.72 8.53 2.42
C HIS A 93 8.50 9.93 1.83
N LEU A 94 8.69 10.11 0.52
CA LEU A 94 8.40 11.37 -0.17
C LEU A 94 6.90 11.72 -0.10
N VAL A 95 6.01 10.75 -0.28
CA VAL A 95 4.55 10.92 -0.13
C VAL A 95 4.20 11.35 1.29
N LEU A 96 4.82 10.73 2.31
CA LEU A 96 4.60 11.08 3.71
C LEU A 96 5.10 12.48 4.11
N LYS A 97 6.09 13.03 3.39
CA LYS A 97 6.53 14.43 3.57
C LYS A 97 5.49 15.44 3.08
N HIS A 98 4.67 15.08 2.10
CA HIS A 98 3.62 15.95 1.54
C HIS A 98 2.26 15.80 2.24
N ARG A 99 2.23 15.26 3.46
CA ARG A 99 1.00 15.16 4.25
C ARG A 99 0.51 16.54 4.71
N GLN A 100 -0.80 16.72 4.75
CA GLN A 100 -1.39 17.97 5.24
C GLN A 100 -1.21 18.16 6.76
N GLY A 101 -1.37 17.09 7.53
CA GLY A 101 -1.20 17.11 8.99
C GLY A 101 0.24 16.86 9.42
N LYS A 102 1.00 17.91 9.78
CA LYS A 102 2.38 17.76 10.29
C LYS A 102 2.46 16.91 11.58
N ASN A 103 1.41 16.96 12.39
CA ASN A 103 1.29 16.23 13.66
C ASN A 103 1.00 14.73 13.50
N HIS A 104 0.71 14.26 12.28
CA HIS A 104 0.41 12.85 12.06
C HIS A 104 1.71 12.04 12.14
N LYS A 105 1.66 10.93 12.87
CA LYS A 105 2.76 9.96 12.90
C LYS A 105 2.91 9.32 11.52
N MET A 106 4.13 9.31 11.00
CA MET A 106 4.46 8.64 9.74
C MET A 106 4.50 7.13 9.94
N ARG A 107 3.78 6.37 9.11
CA ARG A 107 3.81 4.91 9.10
C ARG A 107 3.87 4.42 7.66
N ILE A 108 4.71 3.42 7.42
CA ILE A 108 4.76 2.68 6.15
C ILE A 108 4.41 1.24 6.47
N VAL A 109 3.47 0.66 5.71
CA VAL A 109 3.11 -0.75 5.78
C VAL A 109 3.43 -1.34 4.41
N VAL A 110 4.35 -2.30 4.38
CA VAL A 110 4.79 -2.93 3.13
C VAL A 110 4.36 -4.38 3.13
N PHE A 111 3.65 -4.78 2.08
CA PHE A 111 3.41 -6.18 1.77
C PHE A 111 4.50 -6.68 0.84
N VAL A 112 5.19 -7.75 1.20
CA VAL A 112 6.24 -8.38 0.38
C VAL A 112 5.85 -9.84 0.14
N GLY A 113 5.80 -10.24 -1.12
CA GLY A 113 5.39 -11.59 -1.55
C GLY A 113 6.37 -12.24 -2.52
N SER A 114 7.53 -11.62 -2.75
CA SER A 114 8.56 -12.02 -3.70
C SER A 114 9.96 -11.88 -3.10
N PRO A 115 10.97 -12.61 -3.63
CA PRO A 115 12.36 -12.41 -3.24
C PRO A 115 12.80 -10.98 -3.57
N ILE A 116 13.51 -10.36 -2.62
CA ILE A 116 14.05 -9.02 -2.78
C ILE A 116 15.49 -9.19 -3.27
N GLU A 117 15.76 -8.81 -4.50
CA GLU A 117 17.13 -8.65 -4.98
C GLU A 117 17.65 -7.30 -4.46
N THR A 118 18.39 -7.36 -3.35
CA THR A 118 19.16 -6.22 -2.85
C THR A 118 20.61 -6.40 -3.29
N ASP A 119 21.05 -5.56 -4.22
CA ASP A 119 22.47 -5.16 -4.31
C ASP A 119 22.81 -4.18 -3.18
#